data_AF-A0A6A3D0N8-F1
#
_entry.id   AF-A0A6A3D0N8-F1
#
_cell.length_a   1.000
_cell.length_b   1.000
_cell.length_c   1.000
_cell.angle_alpha   90.00
_cell.angle_beta   90.00
_cell.angle_gamma   90.00
#
_symmetry.space_group_name_H-M   'P 1'
#
loop_
_entity.id
_entity.type
_entity.pdbx_description
1 polymer ?
#
loop_
_entity_poly.entity_id
_entity_poly.type
_entity_poly.pdbx_seq_one_letter_code
_entity_poly.pdbx_strand_id
1 'polypeptide(L)'
;MASTITKALITLCFTLSFSSTLAVNSSSTTSLNSNLSSIRNFCRSKPYPDACFDSLKLSVSINISPNILNYLLQTLDTALSEAGKLTNLLSNGGGNNVIEKQKGTMQDCNELHGITVSSLKKSVSRIKSGDSKQLTDARSYLSASLTNTNTCLEGLDSASGSFKPVLVKSLGNIYKHVSNSLSMVPKTGKKGRKNRRLLGFPSWLKPKARRILQGDDEEYDPGEVITVAADGTGNFSTINDAINFAPNNSDFRVIIYVREGVYEENVQVPSYKTNIVLLGDGNDATFITGNRSVVDGWTTFRSATVAVSGEGFLARDITIENAAGPAKHQAVALRINADFAALYKCSINGYQDTLYAHSFRQFYRECDISGTIDYIFGNAAVIFQACNIISRMPMPGQFTVITAQSRETPDENTGISIQNCSILAADELYANSSTVESYLGRPWRIYSTTVYIESYIDDFISPSGWTQWSNDEGLDTLYYGEYSNYGPGSGTDNRVNWPGYHVMKYDDAYNFTVSEFIVGEAWLDSTDFPYDDGI
;
A
#
# COMPACT_ATOMS: atom_id res chain seq x y z
N MET A 1 -27.25 -83.96 73.86
CA MET A 1 -28.22 -84.25 72.78
C MET A 1 -28.83 -82.93 72.31
N ALA A 2 -29.38 -82.90 71.09
CA ALA A 2 -29.64 -81.67 70.32
C ALA A 2 -30.89 -80.86 70.74
N SER A 3 -31.13 -79.75 70.02
CA SER A 3 -32.37 -78.93 69.92
C SER A 3 -32.57 -77.84 71.03
N THR A 4 -33.13 -76.64 70.78
CA THR A 4 -33.58 -75.95 69.54
C THR A 4 -33.72 -74.42 69.71
N ILE A 5 -33.48 -73.63 68.64
CA ILE A 5 -34.08 -72.31 68.26
C ILE A 5 -34.23 -71.17 69.31
N THR A 6 -33.67 -69.97 69.02
CA THR A 6 -34.46 -68.71 68.90
C THR A 6 -33.71 -67.53 68.25
N LYS A 7 -34.48 -66.53 67.80
CA LYS A 7 -34.10 -65.23 67.21
C LYS A 7 -34.91 -64.13 67.94
N ALA A 8 -34.62 -62.83 67.90
CA ALA A 8 -33.44 -61.97 67.65
C ALA A 8 -34.00 -60.54 67.45
N LEU A 9 -33.35 -59.42 67.84
CA LEU A 9 -33.59 -58.04 67.32
C LEU A 9 -32.78 -56.93 68.05
N ILE A 10 -32.40 -55.86 67.29
CA ILE A 10 -32.15 -54.44 67.70
C ILE A 10 -30.93 -54.21 68.65
N THR A 11 -30.03 -53.22 68.46
CA THR A 11 -30.21 -51.77 68.17
C THR A 11 -29.11 -51.16 67.29
N LEU A 12 -29.44 -50.09 66.56
CA LEU A 12 -28.56 -49.24 65.75
C LEU A 12 -28.10 -48.00 66.56
N CYS A 13 -26.84 -47.57 66.42
CA CYS A 13 -26.36 -46.27 66.91
C CYS A 13 -25.67 -45.47 65.79
N PHE A 14 -26.04 -44.19 65.66
CA PHE A 14 -25.45 -43.21 64.76
C PHE A 14 -24.32 -42.43 65.47
N THR A 15 -23.26 -42.09 64.74
CA THR A 15 -22.40 -40.94 65.06
C THR A 15 -22.17 -40.10 63.81
N LEU A 16 -22.39 -38.79 63.94
CA LEU A 16 -22.17 -37.78 62.90
C LEU A 16 -20.82 -37.09 63.13
N SER A 17 -20.03 -36.94 62.08
CA SER A 17 -18.87 -36.04 62.06
C SER A 17 -19.03 -34.99 60.96
N PHE A 18 -19.07 -33.72 61.37
CA PHE A 18 -19.08 -32.57 60.46
C PHE A 18 -17.69 -32.37 59.87
N SER A 19 -17.61 -32.20 58.55
CA SER A 19 -16.44 -31.67 57.85
C SER A 19 -16.90 -30.64 56.82
N SER A 20 -16.92 -29.37 57.22
CA SER A 20 -17.23 -28.24 56.33
C SER A 20 -16.02 -27.91 55.46
N THR A 21 -15.90 -28.56 54.30
CA THR A 21 -14.94 -28.15 53.28
C THR A 21 -15.46 -26.95 52.49
N LEU A 22 -14.76 -25.82 52.58
CA LEU A 22 -14.94 -24.71 51.65
C LEU A 22 -14.46 -25.15 50.26
N ALA A 23 -15.41 -25.50 49.39
CA ALA A 23 -15.14 -25.81 47.99
C ALA A 23 -14.76 -24.53 47.23
N VAL A 24 -13.47 -24.15 47.29
CA VAL A 24 -12.92 -23.07 46.47
C VAL A 24 -12.89 -23.50 45.00
N ASN A 25 -13.19 -22.56 44.12
CA ASN A 25 -13.68 -22.74 42.74
C ASN A 25 -12.62 -23.26 41.74
N SER A 26 -12.11 -24.48 41.94
CA SER A 26 -10.98 -25.05 41.16
C SER A 26 -11.23 -25.22 39.65
N SER A 27 -12.48 -25.36 39.23
CA SER A 27 -12.86 -25.49 37.82
C SER A 27 -12.58 -24.21 37.01
N SER A 28 -12.70 -23.03 37.63
CA SER A 28 -12.53 -21.75 36.93
C SER A 28 -11.06 -21.39 36.70
N THR A 29 -10.18 -21.66 37.67
CA THR A 29 -8.73 -21.45 37.50
C THR A 29 -8.14 -22.40 36.45
N THR A 30 -8.66 -23.63 36.37
CA THR A 30 -8.21 -24.62 35.38
C THR A 30 -8.58 -24.21 33.96
N SER A 31 -9.80 -23.70 33.72
CA SER A 31 -10.24 -23.26 32.38
C SER A 31 -9.58 -21.95 31.93
N LEU A 32 -9.32 -21.00 32.85
CA LEU A 32 -8.55 -19.80 32.57
C LEU A 32 -7.12 -20.14 32.10
N ASN A 33 -6.46 -21.08 32.79
CA ASN A 33 -5.11 -21.53 32.43
C ASN A 33 -5.06 -22.24 31.06
N SER A 34 -6.06 -23.05 30.71
CA SER A 34 -6.15 -23.69 29.38
C SER A 34 -6.43 -22.70 28.25
N ASN A 35 -7.19 -21.63 28.51
CA ASN A 35 -7.44 -20.59 27.52
C ASN A 35 -6.18 -19.75 27.26
N LEU A 36 -5.45 -19.38 28.32
CA LEU A 36 -4.19 -18.64 28.20
C LEU A 36 -3.10 -19.45 27.48
N SER A 37 -2.97 -20.75 27.75
CA SER A 37 -2.02 -21.60 27.03
C SER A 37 -2.38 -21.77 25.54
N SER A 38 -3.68 -21.87 25.22
CA SER A 38 -4.18 -21.93 23.84
C SER A 38 -3.89 -20.65 23.06
N ILE A 39 -4.14 -19.48 23.66
CA ILE A 39 -3.81 -18.17 23.07
C ILE A 39 -2.29 -18.05 22.86
N ARG A 40 -1.49 -18.44 23.84
CA ARG A 40 -0.02 -18.41 23.71
C ARG A 40 0.47 -19.31 22.57
N ASN A 41 -0.10 -20.50 22.41
CA ASN A 41 0.23 -21.38 21.28
C ASN A 41 -0.17 -20.77 19.93
N PHE A 42 -1.33 -20.13 19.82
CA PHE A 42 -1.78 -19.44 18.61
C PHE A 42 -0.85 -18.26 18.23
N CYS A 43 -0.39 -17.49 19.22
CA CYS A 43 0.46 -16.33 18.97
C CYS A 43 1.92 -16.66 18.62
N ARG A 44 2.41 -17.88 18.88
CA ARG A 44 3.82 -18.27 18.63
C ARG A 44 4.28 -18.10 17.18
N SER A 45 3.38 -18.26 16.22
CA SER A 45 3.67 -18.15 14.78
C SER A 45 3.32 -16.78 14.19
N LYS A 46 3.06 -15.77 15.03
CA LYS A 46 2.72 -14.41 14.61
C LYS A 46 3.97 -13.52 14.61
N PRO A 47 4.04 -12.47 13.76
CA PRO A 47 5.22 -11.60 13.67
C PRO A 47 5.68 -11.03 15.02
N TYR A 48 4.75 -10.72 15.92
CA TYR A 48 5.04 -10.24 17.27
C TYR A 48 4.28 -11.05 18.33
N PRO A 49 4.79 -12.23 18.75
CA PRO A 49 4.06 -13.16 19.61
C PRO A 49 3.60 -12.57 20.94
N ASP A 50 4.43 -11.76 21.60
CA ASP A 50 4.09 -11.14 22.88
C ASP A 50 2.99 -10.08 22.74
N ALA A 51 3.05 -9.24 21.69
CA ALA A 51 2.02 -8.25 21.41
C ALA A 51 0.68 -8.90 21.02
N CYS A 52 0.71 -10.05 20.34
CA CYS A 52 -0.47 -10.89 20.08
C CYS A 52 -1.02 -11.48 21.39
N PHE A 53 -0.17 -12.04 22.24
CA PHE A 53 -0.60 -12.63 23.50
C PHE A 53 -1.21 -11.56 24.42
N ASP A 54 -0.62 -10.37 24.45
CA ASP A 54 -1.07 -9.26 25.28
C ASP A 54 -2.38 -8.60 24.80
N SER A 55 -2.67 -8.58 23.50
CA SER A 55 -3.99 -8.18 23.00
C SER A 55 -5.07 -9.22 23.32
N LEU A 56 -4.75 -10.51 23.19
CA LEU A 56 -5.72 -11.60 23.32
C LEU A 56 -5.97 -12.07 24.76
N LYS A 57 -5.02 -11.92 25.70
CA LYS A 57 -5.23 -12.32 27.11
C LYS A 57 -6.43 -11.60 27.76
N LEU A 58 -6.80 -10.42 27.25
CA LEU A 58 -7.95 -9.64 27.71
C LEU A 58 -9.31 -10.25 27.28
N SER A 59 -9.37 -11.00 26.16
CA SER A 59 -10.62 -11.61 25.69
C SER A 59 -11.04 -12.84 26.52
N VAL A 60 -10.11 -13.41 27.30
CA VAL A 60 -10.39 -14.51 28.24
C VAL A 60 -11.40 -14.09 29.30
N SER A 61 -11.43 -12.81 29.68
CA SER A 61 -12.37 -12.22 30.63
C SER A 61 -13.83 -12.18 30.13
N ILE A 62 -14.07 -12.41 28.83
CA ILE A 62 -15.37 -12.22 28.16
C ILE A 62 -15.97 -13.57 27.71
N ASN A 63 -15.27 -14.69 27.96
CA ASN A 63 -15.72 -16.06 27.67
C ASN A 63 -16.10 -16.29 26.18
N ILE A 64 -15.35 -15.66 25.28
CA ILE A 64 -15.55 -15.74 23.82
C ILE A 64 -15.01 -17.07 23.28
N SER A 65 -15.77 -17.76 22.44
CA SER A 65 -15.31 -18.98 21.77
C SER A 65 -14.09 -18.71 20.88
N PRO A 66 -13.03 -19.54 20.97
CA PRO A 66 -11.80 -19.32 20.21
C PRO A 66 -12.04 -19.50 18.70
N ASN A 67 -11.99 -18.39 17.97
CA ASN A 67 -12.13 -18.31 16.52
C ASN A 67 -11.09 -17.30 16.00
N ILE A 68 -10.41 -17.62 14.90
CA ILE A 68 -9.41 -16.73 14.29
C ILE A 68 -9.97 -15.35 13.95
N LEU A 69 -11.24 -15.24 13.56
CA LEU A 69 -11.91 -13.96 13.31
C LEU A 69 -12.08 -13.13 14.59
N ASN A 70 -12.37 -13.77 15.73
CA ASN A 70 -12.48 -13.09 17.02
C ASN A 70 -11.11 -12.59 17.48
N TYR A 71 -10.05 -13.38 17.29
CA TYR A 71 -8.67 -12.98 17.61
C TYR A 71 -8.16 -11.85 16.70
N LEU A 72 -8.46 -11.91 15.40
CA LEU A 72 -8.19 -10.86 14.44
C LEU A 72 -8.87 -9.55 14.84
N LEU A 73 -10.18 -9.57 15.12
CA LEU A 73 -10.92 -8.38 15.55
C LEU A 73 -10.38 -7.82 16.87
N GLN A 74 -10.08 -8.66 17.86
CA GLN A 74 -9.52 -8.22 19.16
C GLN A 74 -8.13 -7.58 19.03
N THR A 75 -7.28 -8.11 18.15
CA THR A 75 -5.94 -7.55 17.88
C THR A 75 -6.06 -6.23 17.09
N LEU A 76 -7.02 -6.13 16.18
CA LEU A 76 -7.31 -4.92 15.41
C LEU A 76 -7.94 -3.81 16.26
N ASP A 77 -8.84 -4.13 17.19
CA ASP A 77 -9.36 -3.19 18.19
C ASP A 77 -8.24 -2.70 19.12
N THR A 78 -7.23 -3.53 19.38
CA THR A 78 -6.02 -3.12 20.12
C THR A 78 -5.15 -2.17 19.29
N ALA A 79 -4.97 -2.42 17.98
CA ALA A 79 -4.30 -1.49 17.08
C ALA A 79 -5.02 -0.13 17.01
N LEU A 80 -6.35 -0.12 16.95
CA LEU A 80 -7.17 1.10 17.01
C LEU A 80 -7.02 1.84 18.35
N SER A 81 -6.88 1.12 19.46
CA SER A 81 -6.64 1.70 20.79
C SER A 81 -5.26 2.39 20.87
N GLU A 82 -4.19 1.72 20.41
CA GLU A 82 -2.86 2.34 20.31
C GLU A 82 -2.85 3.54 19.34
N ALA A 83 -3.56 3.43 18.21
CA ALA A 83 -3.70 4.53 17.26
C ALA A 83 -4.46 5.73 17.87
N GLY A 84 -5.50 5.49 18.67
CA GLY A 84 -6.20 6.54 19.42
C GLY A 84 -5.32 7.24 20.46
N LYS A 85 -4.40 6.49 21.12
CA LYS A 85 -3.38 7.09 22.00
C LYS A 85 -2.46 8.02 21.22
N LEU A 86 -1.98 7.60 20.05
CA LEU A 86 -1.14 8.43 19.19
C LEU A 86 -1.88 9.69 18.69
N THR A 87 -3.16 9.58 18.32
CA THR A 87 -3.98 10.76 17.97
C THR A 87 -3.99 11.78 19.11
N ASN A 88 -4.21 11.35 20.34
CA ASN A 88 -4.19 12.24 21.50
C ASN A 88 -2.80 12.85 21.77
N LEU A 89 -1.72 12.10 21.56
CA LEU A 89 -0.34 12.59 21.70
C LEU A 89 -0.02 13.68 20.65
N LEU A 90 -0.44 13.47 19.40
CA LEU A 90 -0.25 14.42 18.31
C LEU A 90 -1.09 15.70 18.51
N SER A 91 -2.36 15.56 18.89
CA SER A 91 -3.26 16.70 19.15
C SER A 91 -2.83 17.57 20.35
N ASN A 92 -2.25 16.98 21.40
CA ASN A 92 -1.83 17.70 22.61
C ASN A 92 -0.45 18.37 22.49
N GLY A 93 -0.06 18.81 21.28
CA GLY A 93 1.20 19.52 21.05
C GLY A 93 2.45 18.64 21.08
N GLY A 94 2.32 17.30 20.95
CA GLY A 94 3.46 16.38 20.94
C GLY A 94 4.51 16.70 19.85
N GLY A 95 4.07 17.22 18.70
CA GLY A 95 4.98 17.66 17.63
C GLY A 95 5.89 18.83 18.02
N ASN A 96 5.51 19.66 19.00
CA ASN A 96 6.22 20.90 19.34
C ASN A 96 7.62 20.68 19.96
N ASN A 97 7.91 19.44 20.42
CA ASN A 97 9.20 19.04 21.00
C ASN A 97 9.95 18.02 20.11
N VAL A 98 9.58 17.93 18.83
CA VAL A 98 10.34 17.24 17.79
C VAL A 98 11.07 18.28 16.97
N ILE A 99 12.39 18.12 16.86
CA ILE A 99 13.23 18.97 16.02
C ILE A 99 13.38 18.25 14.68
N GLU A 100 12.63 18.70 13.69
CA GLU A 100 12.68 18.18 12.32
C GLU A 100 14.02 18.52 11.65
N LYS A 101 14.64 17.55 10.97
CA LYS A 101 15.77 17.81 10.06
C LYS A 101 15.26 18.21 8.67
N GLN A 102 14.16 17.58 8.23
CA GLN A 102 13.49 17.82 6.95
C GLN A 102 12.11 18.42 7.20
N LYS A 103 11.74 19.45 6.45
CA LYS A 103 10.48 20.19 6.57
C LYS A 103 9.28 19.24 6.43
N GLY A 104 8.44 19.20 7.46
CA GLY A 104 7.15 18.52 7.41
C GLY A 104 7.17 17.05 7.82
N THR A 105 8.25 16.54 8.42
CA THR A 105 8.29 15.18 9.01
C THR A 105 7.08 14.88 9.92
N MET A 106 6.70 15.82 10.79
CA MET A 106 5.53 15.69 11.67
C MET A 106 4.21 15.87 10.91
N GLN A 107 4.20 16.65 9.83
CA GLN A 107 3.03 16.77 8.95
C GLN A 107 2.77 15.44 8.22
N ASP A 108 3.83 14.74 7.78
CA ASP A 108 3.77 13.39 7.20
C ASP A 108 3.23 12.39 8.20
N CYS A 109 3.82 12.36 9.40
CA CYS A 109 3.32 11.51 10.48
C CYS A 109 1.85 11.77 10.82
N ASN A 110 1.38 13.02 10.84
CA ASN A 110 -0.02 13.35 11.07
C ASN A 110 -0.94 12.87 9.94
N GLU A 111 -0.56 13.10 8.69
CA GLU A 111 -1.34 12.69 7.50
C GLU A 111 -1.43 11.16 7.41
N LEU A 112 -0.28 10.48 7.47
CA LEU A 112 -0.15 9.03 7.40
C LEU A 112 -0.86 8.34 8.57
N HIS A 113 -0.77 8.87 9.79
CA HIS A 113 -1.52 8.37 10.95
C HIS A 113 -3.04 8.52 10.77
N GLY A 114 -3.51 9.65 10.24
CA GLY A 114 -4.93 9.87 9.93
C GLY A 114 -5.46 8.84 8.93
N ILE A 115 -4.68 8.54 7.88
CA ILE A 115 -5.01 7.51 6.88
C ILE A 115 -4.98 6.12 7.54
N THR A 116 -3.98 5.80 8.37
CA THR A 116 -3.92 4.54 9.13
C THR A 116 -5.15 4.34 10.01
N VAL A 117 -5.58 5.35 10.78
CA VAL A 117 -6.81 5.27 11.59
C VAL A 117 -8.05 4.99 10.73
N SER A 118 -8.14 5.57 9.52
CA SER A 118 -9.22 5.30 8.58
C SER A 118 -9.18 3.86 8.05
N SER A 119 -8.01 3.41 7.58
CA SER A 119 -7.77 2.05 7.09
C SER A 119 -8.08 0.97 8.13
N LEU A 120 -7.70 1.16 9.39
CA LEU A 120 -8.00 0.22 10.48
C LEU A 120 -9.52 0.12 10.73
N LYS A 121 -10.25 1.26 10.72
CA LYS A 121 -11.71 1.26 10.84
C LYS A 121 -12.39 0.56 9.66
N LYS A 122 -11.94 0.82 8.42
CA LYS A 122 -12.42 0.10 7.23
C LYS A 122 -12.16 -1.40 7.34
N SER A 123 -10.98 -1.80 7.79
CA SER A 123 -10.61 -3.21 8.01
C SER A 123 -11.55 -3.91 9.00
N VAL A 124 -11.89 -3.28 10.14
CA VAL A 124 -12.87 -3.83 11.10
C VAL A 124 -14.22 -4.07 10.43
N SER A 125 -14.72 -3.11 9.64
CA SER A 125 -16.00 -3.25 8.91
C SER A 125 -15.95 -4.40 7.90
N ARG A 126 -14.87 -4.46 7.11
CA ARG A 126 -14.67 -5.50 6.09
C ARG A 126 -14.55 -6.90 6.69
N ILE A 127 -13.78 -7.07 7.76
CA ILE A 127 -13.61 -8.36 8.47
C ILE A 127 -14.94 -8.83 9.09
N LYS A 128 -15.73 -7.92 9.68
CA LYS A 128 -17.05 -8.24 10.26
C LYS A 128 -18.07 -8.74 9.23
N SER A 129 -17.90 -8.45 7.94
CA SER A 129 -18.78 -8.98 6.88
C SER A 129 -18.58 -10.49 6.62
N GLY A 130 -17.36 -11.00 6.85
CA GLY A 130 -16.97 -12.37 6.52
C GLY A 130 -16.82 -12.70 5.03
N ASP A 131 -17.10 -11.78 4.09
CA ASP A 131 -16.96 -12.08 2.65
C ASP A 131 -15.49 -12.09 2.17
N SER A 132 -15.20 -13.02 1.26
CA SER A 132 -13.88 -13.19 0.64
C SER A 132 -13.34 -11.95 -0.07
N LYS A 133 -14.17 -11.14 -0.75
CA LYS A 133 -13.68 -9.90 -1.39
C LYS A 133 -13.34 -8.84 -0.35
N GLN A 134 -14.18 -8.73 0.68
CA GLN A 134 -13.95 -7.78 1.78
C GLN A 134 -12.69 -8.14 2.60
N LEU A 135 -12.36 -9.43 2.75
CA LEU A 135 -11.09 -9.84 3.36
C LEU A 135 -9.86 -9.42 2.53
N THR A 136 -9.97 -9.36 1.20
CA THR A 136 -8.91 -8.79 0.34
C THR A 136 -8.76 -7.29 0.57
N ASP A 137 -9.86 -6.52 0.62
CA ASP A 137 -9.81 -5.09 0.96
C ASP A 137 -9.17 -4.86 2.34
N ALA A 138 -9.57 -5.65 3.35
CA ALA A 138 -9.00 -5.57 4.69
C ALA A 138 -7.48 -5.84 4.70
N ARG A 139 -7.00 -6.74 3.84
CA ARG A 139 -5.56 -6.98 3.64
C ARG A 139 -4.88 -5.73 3.07
N SER A 140 -5.40 -5.16 1.99
CA SER A 140 -4.85 -3.95 1.36
C SER A 140 -4.79 -2.76 2.34
N TYR A 141 -5.85 -2.55 3.13
CA TYR A 141 -5.91 -1.50 4.15
C TYR A 141 -4.90 -1.71 5.29
N LEU A 142 -4.69 -2.95 5.72
CA LEU A 142 -3.68 -3.28 6.74
C LEU A 142 -2.25 -3.15 6.20
N SER A 143 -1.98 -3.60 4.97
CA SER A 143 -0.69 -3.39 4.29
C SER A 143 -0.35 -1.90 4.18
N ALA A 144 -1.30 -1.07 3.70
CA ALA A 144 -1.12 0.39 3.64
C ALA A 144 -0.90 1.02 5.03
N SER A 145 -1.53 0.48 6.09
CA SER A 145 -1.32 0.93 7.46
C SER A 145 0.10 0.65 7.98
N LEU A 146 0.73 -0.46 7.54
CA LEU A 146 2.14 -0.73 7.82
C LEU A 146 3.05 0.25 7.07
N THR A 147 2.84 0.45 5.76
CA THR A 147 3.62 1.41 4.97
C THR A 147 3.57 2.81 5.57
N ASN A 148 2.37 3.32 5.85
CA ASN A 148 2.16 4.63 6.48
C ASN A 148 2.94 4.77 7.81
N THR A 149 2.99 3.70 8.60
CA THR A 149 3.71 3.70 9.88
C THR A 149 5.22 3.70 9.66
N ASN A 150 5.72 2.93 8.68
CA ASN A 150 7.14 2.88 8.32
C ASN A 150 7.64 4.22 7.77
N THR A 151 6.93 4.84 6.83
CA THR A 151 7.35 6.14 6.25
C THR A 151 7.40 7.27 7.30
N CYS A 152 6.49 7.27 8.27
CA CYS A 152 6.59 8.18 9.42
C CYS A 152 7.81 7.85 10.32
N LEU A 153 8.11 6.57 10.57
CA LEU A 153 9.30 6.16 11.33
C LEU A 153 10.62 6.55 10.61
N GLU A 154 10.68 6.42 9.29
CA GLU A 154 11.83 6.84 8.46
C GLU A 154 12.06 8.35 8.53
N GLY A 155 10.99 9.15 8.38
CA GLY A 155 11.08 10.61 8.55
C GLY A 155 11.60 10.99 9.94
N LEU A 156 11.10 10.33 10.99
CA LEU A 156 11.53 10.52 12.36
C LEU A 156 12.96 10.07 12.64
N ASP A 157 13.55 9.15 11.87
CA ASP A 157 14.92 8.67 12.10
C ASP A 157 15.94 9.82 12.02
N SER A 158 15.76 10.71 11.04
CA SER A 158 16.59 11.91 10.89
C SER A 158 16.29 13.03 11.90
N ALA A 159 15.14 12.98 12.58
CA ALA A 159 14.71 14.00 13.54
C ALA A 159 15.32 13.81 14.95
N SER A 160 15.18 14.81 15.81
CA SER A 160 15.63 14.77 17.20
C SER A 160 14.61 15.41 18.17
N GLY A 161 14.99 15.63 19.43
CA GLY A 161 14.10 16.18 20.47
C GLY A 161 13.53 15.13 21.43
N SER A 162 13.03 15.60 22.59
CA SER A 162 12.63 14.76 23.72
C SER A 162 11.38 13.91 23.47
N PHE A 163 10.56 14.29 22.49
CA PHE A 163 9.31 13.58 22.17
C PHE A 163 9.46 12.48 21.10
N LYS A 164 10.54 12.50 20.30
CA LYS A 164 10.81 11.46 19.28
C LYS A 164 10.73 10.02 19.86
N PRO A 165 11.34 9.68 21.01
CA PRO A 165 11.26 8.32 21.56
C PRO A 165 9.83 7.90 21.92
N VAL A 166 8.96 8.85 22.31
CA VAL A 166 7.55 8.59 22.64
C VAL A 166 6.77 8.27 21.37
N LEU A 167 6.96 9.05 20.31
CA LEU A 167 6.35 8.81 18.99
C LEU A 167 6.80 7.47 18.40
N VAL A 168 8.11 7.22 18.32
CA VAL A 168 8.69 5.98 17.80
C VAL A 168 8.15 4.76 18.54
N LYS A 169 8.04 4.83 19.88
CA LYS A 169 7.43 3.76 20.68
C LYS A 169 5.94 3.56 20.35
N SER A 170 5.18 4.64 20.20
CA SER A 170 3.74 4.56 19.90
C SER A 170 3.48 3.99 18.50
N LEU A 171 4.24 4.45 17.50
CA LEU A 171 4.21 3.93 16.12
C LEU A 171 4.62 2.44 16.09
N GLY A 172 5.68 2.08 16.81
CA GLY A 172 6.12 0.69 16.93
C GLY A 172 5.09 -0.22 17.61
N ASN A 173 4.28 0.28 18.55
CA ASN A 173 3.15 -0.48 19.10
C ASN A 173 2.05 -0.71 18.06
N ILE A 174 1.66 0.35 17.34
CA ILE A 174 0.65 0.27 16.25
C ILE A 174 1.11 -0.75 15.21
N TYR A 175 2.34 -0.62 14.71
CA TYR A 175 2.95 -1.53 13.73
C TYR A 175 2.82 -3.00 14.15
N LYS A 176 3.17 -3.33 15.41
CA LYS A 176 3.10 -4.70 15.94
C LYS A 176 1.70 -5.28 15.91
N HIS A 177 0.69 -4.50 16.32
CA HIS A 177 -0.70 -4.98 16.33
C HIS A 177 -1.30 -5.04 14.92
N VAL A 178 -0.94 -4.11 14.02
CA VAL A 178 -1.35 -4.15 12.60
C VAL A 178 -0.73 -5.36 11.89
N SER A 179 0.57 -5.61 12.06
CA SER A 179 1.28 -6.75 11.46
C SER A 179 0.75 -8.09 11.97
N ASN A 180 0.52 -8.21 13.29
CA ASN A 180 -0.17 -9.37 13.85
C ASN A 180 -1.58 -9.55 13.25
N SER A 181 -2.36 -8.48 13.10
CA SER A 181 -3.69 -8.54 12.47
C SER A 181 -3.60 -9.00 11.02
N LEU A 182 -2.69 -8.44 10.23
CA LEU A 182 -2.46 -8.81 8.82
C LEU A 182 -2.13 -10.31 8.67
N SER A 183 -1.26 -10.85 9.53
CA SER A 183 -0.93 -12.28 9.59
C SER A 183 -2.07 -13.21 10.07
N MET A 184 -3.20 -12.64 10.51
CA MET A 184 -4.42 -13.38 10.87
C MET A 184 -5.52 -13.27 9.81
N VAL A 185 -5.40 -12.36 8.85
CA VAL A 185 -6.33 -12.30 7.70
C VAL A 185 -6.13 -13.57 6.86
N PRO A 186 -7.18 -14.35 6.57
CA PRO A 186 -7.07 -15.51 5.69
C PRO A 186 -6.49 -15.13 4.32
N LYS A 187 -5.54 -15.91 3.80
CA LYS A 187 -5.11 -15.78 2.40
C LYS A 187 -6.26 -16.35 1.54
N THR A 188 -6.79 -15.56 0.61
CA THR A 188 -7.86 -16.01 -0.28
C THR A 188 -7.32 -17.13 -1.17
N GLY A 189 -7.92 -18.31 -1.10
CA GLY A 189 -7.49 -19.44 -1.93
C GLY A 189 -7.71 -19.18 -3.42
N LYS A 190 -6.81 -19.70 -4.26
CA LYS A 190 -6.87 -19.61 -5.73
C LYS A 190 -8.27 -19.96 -6.21
N LYS A 191 -8.99 -18.98 -6.79
CA LYS A 191 -10.28 -19.23 -7.44
C LYS A 191 -9.99 -19.74 -8.83
N GLY A 192 -10.47 -20.94 -9.17
CA GLY A 192 -10.34 -21.45 -10.54
C GLY A 192 -11.02 -20.50 -11.52
N ARG A 193 -10.40 -20.31 -12.71
CA ARG A 193 -10.85 -19.46 -13.82
C ARG A 193 -12.38 -19.43 -13.91
N LYS A 194 -12.99 -18.27 -13.64
CA LYS A 194 -14.42 -18.06 -13.84
C LYS A 194 -14.65 -17.37 -15.17
N ASN A 195 -15.61 -17.88 -15.94
CA ASN A 195 -16.03 -17.20 -17.16
C ASN A 195 -16.57 -15.80 -16.84
N ARG A 196 -16.16 -14.83 -17.65
CA ARG A 196 -16.62 -13.43 -17.64
C ARG A 196 -18.10 -13.33 -17.29
N ARG A 197 -18.41 -12.57 -16.23
CA ARG A 197 -19.73 -11.96 -16.09
C ARG A 197 -19.60 -10.52 -16.54
N LEU A 198 -20.29 -10.16 -17.62
CA LEU A 198 -20.55 -8.76 -17.93
C LEU A 198 -21.33 -8.17 -16.74
N LEU A 199 -20.64 -7.43 -15.88
CA LEU A 199 -21.29 -6.64 -14.84
C LEU A 199 -21.75 -5.34 -15.47
N GLY A 200 -22.98 -4.92 -15.16
CA GLY A 200 -23.48 -3.63 -15.59
C GLY A 200 -22.68 -2.51 -14.92
N PHE A 201 -22.51 -1.39 -15.64
CA PHE A 201 -21.81 -0.21 -15.14
C PHE A 201 -22.28 0.18 -13.72
N PRO A 202 -21.36 0.57 -12.82
CA PRO A 202 -21.73 0.88 -11.44
C PRO A 202 -22.73 2.04 -11.37
N SER A 203 -23.74 1.93 -10.48
CA SER A 203 -24.81 2.93 -10.35
C SER A 203 -24.35 4.32 -9.90
N TRP A 204 -23.09 4.47 -9.48
CA TRP A 204 -22.46 5.73 -9.10
C TRP A 204 -21.71 6.41 -10.25
N LEU A 205 -21.47 5.72 -11.37
CA LEU A 205 -20.92 6.32 -12.58
C LEU A 205 -22.07 6.80 -13.48
N LYS A 206 -22.26 8.12 -13.60
CA LYS A 206 -23.29 8.67 -14.50
C LYS A 206 -22.92 8.35 -15.96
N PRO A 207 -23.88 7.93 -16.81
CA PRO A 207 -23.62 7.61 -18.22
C PRO A 207 -22.95 8.73 -19.05
N LYS A 208 -23.07 10.00 -18.62
CA LYS A 208 -22.38 11.16 -19.19
C LYS A 208 -20.91 11.25 -18.80
N ALA A 209 -20.57 11.09 -17.52
CA ALA A 209 -19.18 11.15 -17.04
C ALA A 209 -18.29 10.10 -17.75
N ARG A 210 -18.89 8.95 -18.07
CA ARG A 210 -18.32 7.93 -18.95
C ARG A 210 -17.94 8.44 -20.34
N ARG A 211 -18.78 9.24 -21.02
CA ARG A 211 -18.46 9.78 -22.37
C ARG A 211 -17.22 10.68 -22.33
N ILE A 212 -17.11 11.48 -21.28
CA ILE A 212 -15.95 12.35 -21.03
C ILE A 212 -14.68 11.51 -20.84
N LEU A 213 -14.74 10.44 -20.02
CA LEU A 213 -13.60 9.55 -19.80
C LEU A 213 -13.23 8.70 -21.04
N GLN A 214 -14.19 8.44 -21.93
CA GLN A 214 -13.99 7.71 -23.19
C GLN A 214 -13.40 8.61 -24.31
N GLY A 215 -13.56 9.93 -24.23
CA GLY A 215 -13.04 10.87 -25.24
C GLY A 215 -13.95 11.03 -26.46
N ASP A 216 -15.27 10.96 -26.28
CA ASP A 216 -16.23 11.40 -27.31
C ASP A 216 -16.20 12.94 -27.40
N ASP A 217 -15.76 13.50 -28.54
CA ASP A 217 -15.67 14.95 -28.83
C ASP A 217 -17.05 15.67 -28.94
N GLU A 218 -17.88 15.60 -27.90
CA GLU A 218 -19.04 16.48 -27.73
C GLU A 218 -18.75 17.54 -26.68
N GLU A 219 -18.93 18.82 -27.07
CA GLU A 219 -18.80 20.03 -26.25
C GLU A 219 -19.39 19.83 -24.83
N TYR A 220 -18.50 19.69 -23.84
CA TYR A 220 -18.89 19.38 -22.46
C TYR A 220 -19.75 20.50 -21.86
N ASP A 221 -20.82 20.14 -21.14
CA ASP A 221 -21.64 21.10 -20.39
C ASP A 221 -20.75 21.77 -19.31
N PRO A 222 -20.49 23.09 -19.38
CA PRO A 222 -19.66 23.79 -18.40
C PRO A 222 -20.25 23.81 -16.99
N GLY A 223 -21.51 23.39 -16.81
CA GLY A 223 -22.14 23.17 -15.51
C GLY A 223 -21.88 21.79 -14.89
N GLU A 224 -21.30 20.83 -15.63
CA GLU A 224 -21.03 19.46 -15.15
C GLU A 224 -19.53 19.18 -14.87
N VAL A 225 -18.61 20.08 -15.26
CA VAL A 225 -17.15 19.93 -15.13
C VAL A 225 -16.54 21.19 -14.50
N ILE A 226 -15.52 21.05 -13.65
CA ILE A 226 -14.74 22.17 -13.13
C ILE A 226 -13.58 22.44 -14.09
N THR A 227 -13.58 23.57 -14.80
CA THR A 227 -12.50 23.92 -15.73
C THR A 227 -11.42 24.75 -15.03
N VAL A 228 -10.17 24.35 -15.20
CA VAL A 228 -8.97 25.10 -14.82
C VAL A 228 -8.29 25.59 -16.09
N ALA A 229 -7.96 26.89 -16.16
CA ALA A 229 -7.19 27.44 -17.28
C ALA A 229 -6.26 28.56 -16.79
N ALA A 230 -4.97 28.43 -17.09
CA ALA A 230 -3.93 29.40 -16.69
C ALA A 230 -4.14 30.81 -17.26
N ASP A 231 -4.83 30.93 -18.40
CA ASP A 231 -5.19 32.20 -19.05
C ASP A 231 -6.40 32.92 -18.43
N GLY A 232 -7.08 32.29 -17.46
CA GLY A 232 -8.28 32.83 -16.81
C GLY A 232 -9.60 32.59 -17.54
N THR A 233 -9.63 31.77 -18.59
CA THR A 233 -10.88 31.41 -19.31
C THR A 233 -11.70 30.31 -18.61
N GLY A 234 -11.11 29.60 -17.64
CA GLY A 234 -11.75 28.56 -16.84
C GLY A 234 -12.53 29.10 -15.63
N ASN A 235 -13.06 28.19 -14.79
CA ASN A 235 -13.65 28.54 -13.49
C ASN A 235 -12.58 28.92 -12.46
N PHE A 236 -11.38 28.35 -12.59
CA PHE A 236 -10.21 28.59 -11.74
C PHE A 236 -8.95 28.74 -12.60
N SER A 237 -7.93 29.41 -12.05
CA SER A 237 -6.59 29.51 -12.67
C SER A 237 -5.56 28.55 -12.06
N THR A 238 -5.91 27.83 -10.99
CA THR A 238 -5.06 26.81 -10.35
C THR A 238 -5.84 25.52 -10.12
N ILE A 239 -5.14 24.39 -10.14
CA ILE A 239 -5.71 23.06 -9.88
C ILE A 239 -6.00 22.91 -8.38
N ASN A 240 -5.16 23.47 -7.51
CA ASN A 240 -5.43 23.48 -6.06
C ASN A 240 -6.75 24.19 -5.71
N ASP A 241 -7.11 25.31 -6.34
CA ASP A 241 -8.38 26.00 -6.08
C ASP A 241 -9.59 25.17 -6.53
N ALA A 242 -9.50 24.53 -7.70
CA ALA A 242 -10.53 23.60 -8.18
C ALA A 242 -10.72 22.39 -7.26
N ILE A 243 -9.62 21.79 -6.77
CA ILE A 243 -9.66 20.71 -5.78
C ILE A 243 -10.28 21.23 -4.47
N ASN A 244 -9.90 22.42 -4.00
CA ASN A 244 -10.46 23.02 -2.79
C ASN A 244 -11.97 23.26 -2.89
N PHE A 245 -12.46 23.68 -4.06
CA PHE A 245 -13.88 23.87 -4.35
C PHE A 245 -14.67 22.54 -4.43
N ALA A 246 -14.06 21.46 -4.94
CA ALA A 246 -14.73 20.16 -5.09
C ALA A 246 -15.36 19.63 -3.78
N PRO A 247 -16.50 18.91 -3.82
CA PRO A 247 -17.14 18.38 -2.62
C PRO A 247 -16.25 17.38 -1.86
N ASN A 248 -16.26 17.45 -0.53
CA ASN A 248 -15.55 16.49 0.33
C ASN A 248 -16.34 15.17 0.43
N ASN A 249 -15.63 14.04 0.38
CA ASN A 249 -16.18 12.67 0.46
C ASN A 249 -17.29 12.42 -0.58
N SER A 250 -17.09 12.88 -1.82
CA SER A 250 -18.02 12.63 -2.92
C SER A 250 -18.08 11.13 -3.26
N ASP A 251 -19.30 10.58 -3.29
CA ASP A 251 -19.59 9.25 -3.86
C ASP A 251 -19.54 9.22 -5.40
N PHE A 252 -19.49 10.40 -6.04
CA PHE A 252 -19.48 10.56 -7.49
C PHE A 252 -18.15 11.12 -7.99
N ARG A 253 -17.78 10.78 -9.24
CA ARG A 253 -16.65 11.41 -9.96
C ARG A 253 -16.82 12.93 -10.00
N VAL A 254 -15.78 13.66 -9.63
CA VAL A 254 -15.68 15.12 -9.81
C VAL A 254 -14.58 15.36 -10.83
N ILE A 255 -14.97 15.80 -12.03
CA ILE A 255 -14.03 16.02 -13.13
C ILE A 255 -13.51 17.47 -13.05
N ILE A 256 -12.19 17.58 -12.95
CA ILE A 256 -11.44 18.82 -13.07
C ILE A 256 -10.70 18.74 -14.42
N TYR A 257 -11.17 19.52 -15.39
CA TYR A 257 -10.58 19.60 -16.71
C TYR A 257 -9.55 20.72 -16.73
N VAL A 258 -8.29 20.38 -16.98
CA VAL A 258 -7.13 21.24 -16.87
C VAL A 258 -6.63 21.55 -18.28
N ARG A 259 -6.95 22.77 -18.76
CA ARG A 259 -6.58 23.24 -20.09
C ARG A 259 -5.07 23.18 -20.33
N GLU A 260 -4.67 23.18 -21.60
CA GLU A 260 -3.28 23.36 -22.03
C GLU A 260 -2.57 24.49 -21.28
N GLY A 261 -1.27 24.31 -21.01
CA GLY A 261 -0.45 25.25 -20.28
C GLY A 261 0.44 24.60 -19.21
N VAL A 262 1.25 25.44 -18.56
CA VAL A 262 2.19 25.05 -17.50
C VAL A 262 1.69 25.59 -16.16
N TYR A 263 1.41 24.67 -15.24
CA TYR A 263 0.91 24.93 -13.90
C TYR A 263 2.04 24.70 -12.89
N GLU A 264 2.73 25.78 -12.50
CA GLU A 264 3.80 25.77 -11.50
C GLU A 264 3.23 25.67 -10.07
N GLU A 265 2.74 24.49 -9.68
CA GLU A 265 2.12 24.29 -8.35
C GLU A 265 2.39 22.89 -7.76
N ASN A 266 2.54 22.84 -6.43
CA ASN A 266 2.51 21.58 -5.69
C ASN A 266 1.06 21.20 -5.34
N VAL A 267 0.42 20.42 -6.21
CA VAL A 267 -0.97 19.96 -6.07
C VAL A 267 -1.12 18.94 -4.94
N GLN A 268 -2.12 19.13 -4.09
CA GLN A 268 -2.53 18.13 -3.09
C GLN A 268 -3.99 17.70 -3.30
N VAL A 269 -4.23 16.40 -3.31
CA VAL A 269 -5.57 15.78 -3.23
C VAL A 269 -5.68 15.09 -1.87
N PRO A 270 -6.15 15.77 -0.81
CA PRO A 270 -6.28 15.20 0.53
C PRO A 270 -7.19 13.96 0.59
N SER A 271 -7.06 13.16 1.65
CA SER A 271 -7.84 11.93 1.83
C SER A 271 -9.36 12.10 1.92
N TYR A 272 -9.83 13.33 2.16
CA TYR A 272 -11.25 13.69 2.15
C TYR A 272 -11.75 14.24 0.79
N LYS A 273 -10.90 14.33 -0.23
CA LYS A 273 -11.25 14.68 -1.61
C LYS A 273 -11.27 13.40 -2.46
N THR A 274 -12.31 12.59 -2.29
CA THR A 274 -12.49 11.32 -3.00
C THR A 274 -13.00 11.52 -4.42
N ASN A 275 -12.71 10.56 -5.30
CA ASN A 275 -13.23 10.50 -6.67
C ASN A 275 -12.92 11.71 -7.57
N ILE A 276 -11.84 12.45 -7.27
CA ILE A 276 -11.30 13.49 -8.16
C ILE A 276 -10.76 12.85 -9.44
N VAL A 277 -11.07 13.46 -10.59
CA VAL A 277 -10.47 13.16 -11.89
C VAL A 277 -9.76 14.41 -12.38
N LEU A 278 -8.47 14.31 -12.72
CA LEU A 278 -7.77 15.33 -13.51
C LEU A 278 -7.75 14.89 -14.98
N LEU A 279 -8.28 15.72 -15.88
CA LEU A 279 -8.29 15.47 -17.32
C LEU A 279 -7.59 16.63 -18.03
N GLY A 280 -6.54 16.38 -18.79
CA GLY A 280 -5.83 17.41 -19.55
C GLY A 280 -6.32 17.55 -21.00
N ASP A 281 -5.70 18.48 -21.73
CA ASP A 281 -5.86 18.61 -23.19
C ASP A 281 -4.90 17.69 -23.98
N GLY A 282 -3.95 17.05 -23.30
CA GLY A 282 -2.88 16.22 -23.88
C GLY A 282 -1.69 16.17 -22.93
N ASN A 283 -0.99 15.03 -22.85
CA ASN A 283 0.24 14.95 -22.06
C ASN A 283 1.39 15.79 -22.65
N ASP A 284 1.29 16.18 -23.92
CA ASP A 284 2.14 17.15 -24.62
C ASP A 284 1.68 18.61 -24.51
N ALA A 285 0.51 18.87 -23.89
CA ALA A 285 -0.12 20.19 -23.80
C ALA A 285 -0.35 20.69 -22.35
N THR A 286 -0.74 19.81 -21.42
CA THR A 286 -1.04 20.14 -20.02
C THR A 286 0.05 19.64 -19.08
N PHE A 287 0.78 20.56 -18.43
CA PHE A 287 1.94 20.27 -17.58
C PHE A 287 1.74 20.76 -16.14
N ILE A 288 1.91 19.89 -15.15
CA ILE A 288 1.98 20.25 -13.73
C ILE A 288 3.42 20.11 -13.27
N THR A 289 4.06 21.20 -12.87
CA THR A 289 5.50 21.24 -12.56
C THR A 289 5.81 21.79 -11.17
N GLY A 290 6.90 21.30 -10.59
CA GLY A 290 7.40 21.66 -9.27
C GLY A 290 8.88 21.28 -9.13
N ASN A 291 9.53 21.70 -8.05
CA ASN A 291 10.99 21.52 -7.89
C ASN A 291 11.43 21.25 -6.44
N ARG A 292 10.54 20.74 -5.59
CA ARG A 292 10.88 20.39 -4.21
C ARG A 292 11.79 19.17 -4.18
N SER A 293 12.74 19.17 -3.25
CA SER A 293 13.74 18.11 -3.13
C SER A 293 14.23 17.90 -1.69
N VAL A 294 14.85 16.75 -1.43
CA VAL A 294 15.50 16.44 -0.14
C VAL A 294 16.71 17.34 0.12
N VAL A 295 17.43 17.78 -0.92
CA VAL A 295 18.54 18.76 -0.79
C VAL A 295 18.04 20.12 -0.35
N ASP A 296 16.86 20.56 -0.81
CA ASP A 296 16.24 21.83 -0.43
C ASP A 296 15.46 21.77 0.90
N GLY A 297 15.65 20.68 1.64
CA GLY A 297 15.17 20.51 3.00
C GLY A 297 13.75 19.94 3.13
N TRP A 298 13.21 19.27 2.11
CA TRP A 298 11.91 18.58 2.20
C TRP A 298 12.10 17.10 2.56
N THR A 299 11.05 16.45 3.07
CA THR A 299 10.99 14.98 3.07
C THR A 299 10.73 14.47 1.64
N THR A 300 11.16 13.25 1.30
CA THR A 300 10.76 12.59 0.03
C THR A 300 9.24 12.55 -0.13
N PHE A 301 8.50 12.35 0.96
CA PHE A 301 7.03 12.34 0.93
C PHE A 301 6.41 13.71 0.57
N ARG A 302 7.06 14.85 0.90
CA ARG A 302 6.61 16.21 0.55
C ARG A 302 7.35 16.88 -0.60
N SER A 303 8.31 16.19 -1.22
CA SER A 303 8.94 16.67 -2.46
C SER A 303 8.03 16.51 -3.69
N ALA A 304 6.95 15.73 -3.58
CA ALA A 304 5.95 15.51 -4.63
C ALA A 304 5.42 16.82 -5.26
N THR A 305 5.48 16.92 -6.59
CA THR A 305 4.73 17.93 -7.36
C THR A 305 3.23 17.67 -7.24
N VAL A 306 2.76 16.44 -7.47
CA VAL A 306 1.38 16.04 -7.24
C VAL A 306 1.31 14.97 -6.14
N ALA A 307 0.54 15.25 -5.09
CA ALA A 307 0.39 14.37 -3.93
C ALA A 307 -1.07 13.91 -3.75
N VAL A 308 -1.33 12.62 -3.92
CA VAL A 308 -2.67 12.03 -3.91
C VAL A 308 -2.88 11.11 -2.70
N SER A 309 -3.78 11.53 -1.82
CA SER A 309 -4.25 10.79 -0.65
C SER A 309 -5.75 10.44 -0.72
N GLY A 310 -6.50 10.98 -1.69
CA GLY A 310 -7.94 10.76 -1.89
C GLY A 310 -8.27 9.49 -2.70
N GLU A 311 -9.08 8.59 -2.12
CA GLU A 311 -9.52 7.33 -2.74
C GLU A 311 -10.27 7.56 -4.06
N GLY A 312 -10.02 6.69 -5.04
CA GLY A 312 -10.64 6.76 -6.35
C GLY A 312 -10.11 7.87 -7.25
N PHE A 313 -8.87 8.33 -7.06
CA PHE A 313 -8.26 9.34 -7.94
C PHE A 313 -8.06 8.82 -9.37
N LEU A 314 -8.37 9.62 -10.38
CA LEU A 314 -7.98 9.37 -11.76
C LEU A 314 -7.18 10.53 -12.34
N ALA A 315 -6.21 10.25 -13.21
CA ALA A 315 -5.66 11.25 -14.12
C ALA A 315 -5.60 10.72 -15.56
N ARG A 316 -5.81 11.61 -16.54
CA ARG A 316 -5.72 11.30 -17.95
C ARG A 316 -5.17 12.47 -18.77
N ASP A 317 -4.34 12.17 -19.77
CA ASP A 317 -3.82 13.13 -20.78
C ASP A 317 -3.12 14.36 -20.15
N ILE A 318 -2.22 14.14 -19.17
CA ILE A 318 -1.47 15.18 -18.41
C ILE A 318 0.00 14.76 -18.21
N THR A 319 0.93 15.71 -18.29
CA THR A 319 2.30 15.57 -17.76
C THR A 319 2.41 16.07 -16.31
N ILE A 320 3.07 15.28 -15.45
CA ILE A 320 3.44 15.65 -14.07
C ILE A 320 4.96 15.54 -13.96
N GLU A 321 5.64 16.61 -13.56
CA GLU A 321 7.10 16.63 -13.47
C GLU A 321 7.67 17.22 -12.18
N ASN A 322 8.89 16.78 -11.82
CA ASN A 322 9.73 17.47 -10.84
C ASN A 322 11.05 17.91 -11.48
N ALA A 323 11.17 19.23 -11.69
CA ALA A 323 12.26 19.89 -12.37
C ALA A 323 13.48 20.19 -11.47
N ALA A 324 13.57 19.62 -10.27
CA ALA A 324 14.70 19.84 -9.35
C ALA A 324 16.06 19.40 -9.93
N GLY A 325 16.07 18.35 -10.76
CA GLY A 325 17.29 17.80 -11.39
C GLY A 325 18.08 16.82 -10.51
N PRO A 326 19.02 16.05 -11.08
CA PRO A 326 19.61 14.90 -10.41
C PRO A 326 20.57 15.28 -9.26
N ALA A 327 21.13 16.49 -9.29
CA ALA A 327 21.96 17.05 -8.22
C ALA A 327 21.17 17.39 -6.95
N LYS A 328 19.84 17.31 -6.97
CA LYS A 328 18.96 17.55 -5.83
C LYS A 328 18.53 16.27 -5.08
N HIS A 329 19.05 15.11 -5.51
CA HIS A 329 18.69 13.79 -5.00
C HIS A 329 17.16 13.56 -5.08
N GLN A 330 16.54 12.98 -4.05
CA GLN A 330 15.13 12.58 -4.08
C GLN A 330 14.19 13.77 -4.33
N ALA A 331 13.46 13.71 -5.45
CA ALA A 331 12.59 14.79 -5.92
C ALA A 331 11.38 14.19 -6.66
N VAL A 332 10.31 13.92 -5.92
CA VAL A 332 9.14 13.19 -6.42
C VAL A 332 8.31 14.06 -7.38
N ALA A 333 7.92 13.52 -8.52
CA ALA A 333 6.94 14.14 -9.41
C ALA A 333 5.52 13.80 -8.96
N LEU A 334 5.21 12.50 -8.82
CA LEU A 334 3.90 12.01 -8.39
C LEU A 334 4.03 11.08 -7.18
N ARG A 335 3.25 11.35 -6.14
CA ARG A 335 3.01 10.42 -5.02
C ARG A 335 1.55 10.01 -4.97
N ILE A 336 1.29 8.70 -4.86
CA ILE A 336 -0.05 8.17 -4.61
C ILE A 336 -0.04 7.21 -3.40
N ASN A 337 -0.86 7.53 -2.41
CA ASN A 337 -1.20 6.70 -1.25
C ASN A 337 -2.73 6.66 -1.07
N ALA A 338 -3.43 6.41 -2.17
CA ALA A 338 -4.86 6.28 -2.28
C ALA A 338 -5.21 4.94 -2.93
N ASP A 339 -6.29 4.31 -2.47
CA ASP A 339 -6.81 3.08 -3.08
C ASP A 339 -7.63 3.39 -4.33
N PHE A 340 -7.65 2.44 -5.26
CA PHE A 340 -8.37 2.54 -6.54
C PHE A 340 -7.95 3.76 -7.39
N ALA A 341 -6.66 4.10 -7.36
CA ALA A 341 -6.10 5.16 -8.20
C ALA A 341 -5.69 4.61 -9.58
N ALA A 342 -6.06 5.29 -10.67
CA ALA A 342 -5.63 4.90 -12.01
C ALA A 342 -5.20 6.08 -12.89
N LEU A 343 -4.20 5.86 -13.74
CA LEU A 343 -3.67 6.84 -14.69
C LEU A 343 -3.69 6.26 -16.11
N TYR A 344 -4.06 7.09 -17.08
CA TYR A 344 -4.11 6.71 -18.49
C TYR A 344 -3.50 7.81 -19.37
N LYS A 345 -2.52 7.50 -20.22
CA LYS A 345 -1.85 8.49 -21.09
C LYS A 345 -1.31 9.70 -20.32
N CYS A 346 -0.68 9.44 -19.18
CA CYS A 346 0.04 10.46 -18.43
C CYS A 346 1.54 10.28 -18.61
N SER A 347 2.30 11.37 -18.56
CA SER A 347 3.77 11.30 -18.49
C SER A 347 4.24 11.77 -17.13
N ILE A 348 5.05 10.96 -16.43
CA ILE A 348 5.56 11.25 -15.08
C ILE A 348 7.09 11.37 -15.14
N ASN A 349 7.61 12.58 -15.00
CA ASN A 349 8.98 12.93 -15.35
C ASN A 349 9.80 13.44 -14.15
N GLY A 350 11.01 12.92 -13.97
CA GLY A 350 11.92 13.38 -12.94
C GLY A 350 13.32 12.80 -13.10
N TYR A 351 14.01 12.63 -11.97
CA TYR A 351 15.32 11.98 -11.91
C TYR A 351 15.31 10.90 -10.82
N GLN A 352 15.78 11.22 -9.61
CA GLN A 352 15.75 10.29 -8.48
C GLN A 352 14.39 10.36 -7.77
N ASP A 353 13.82 9.20 -7.44
CA ASP A 353 12.54 9.04 -6.73
C ASP A 353 11.33 9.63 -7.49
N THR A 354 11.28 9.53 -8.83
CA THR A 354 10.25 10.20 -9.66
C THR A 354 8.79 9.83 -9.31
N LEU A 355 8.45 8.54 -9.23
CA LEU A 355 7.11 8.04 -8.96
C LEU A 355 7.06 7.27 -7.64
N TYR A 356 6.45 7.87 -6.63
CA TYR A 356 6.20 7.25 -5.33
C TYR A 356 4.83 6.55 -5.34
N ALA A 357 4.80 5.31 -5.83
CA ALA A 357 3.69 4.37 -5.69
C ALA A 357 3.63 3.85 -4.23
N HIS A 358 3.27 4.76 -3.32
CA HIS A 358 3.47 4.61 -1.88
C HIS A 358 2.66 3.45 -1.28
N SER A 359 1.33 3.45 -1.42
CA SER A 359 0.48 2.40 -0.81
C SER A 359 -0.88 2.22 -1.53
N PHE A 360 -1.61 1.18 -1.13
CA PHE A 360 -2.89 0.72 -1.70
C PHE A 360 -2.81 0.23 -3.17
N ARG A 361 -3.95 -0.04 -3.82
CA ARG A 361 -4.02 -0.54 -5.21
C ARG A 361 -3.97 0.59 -6.22
N GLN A 362 -3.12 0.45 -7.23
CA GLN A 362 -2.88 1.47 -8.27
C GLN A 362 -2.73 0.83 -9.66
N PHE A 363 -3.11 1.55 -10.71
CA PHE A 363 -3.00 1.11 -12.11
C PHE A 363 -2.50 2.24 -13.01
N TYR A 364 -1.57 1.95 -13.90
CA TYR A 364 -1.00 2.91 -14.85
C TYR A 364 -1.03 2.28 -16.23
N ARG A 365 -1.67 2.93 -17.21
CA ARG A 365 -1.86 2.41 -18.57
C ARG A 365 -1.36 3.41 -19.60
N GLU A 366 -0.58 2.95 -20.59
CA GLU A 366 -0.10 3.79 -21.70
C GLU A 366 0.57 5.08 -21.21
N CYS A 367 1.30 5.00 -20.09
CA CYS A 367 1.99 6.14 -19.46
C CYS A 367 3.49 6.12 -19.81
N ASP A 368 4.10 7.30 -19.90
CA ASP A 368 5.56 7.43 -19.96
C ASP A 368 6.09 7.75 -18.56
N ILE A 369 7.12 7.04 -18.08
CA ILE A 369 7.70 7.26 -16.76
C ILE A 369 9.21 7.38 -16.91
N SER A 370 9.78 8.55 -16.61
CA SER A 370 11.21 8.80 -16.82
C SER A 370 11.98 9.21 -15.55
N GLY A 371 13.17 8.64 -15.35
CA GLY A 371 13.99 8.91 -14.17
C GLY A 371 15.36 8.25 -14.20
N THR A 372 16.05 8.22 -13.06
CA THR A 372 17.43 7.71 -12.93
C THR A 372 17.57 6.66 -11.83
N ILE A 373 17.41 7.04 -10.57
CA ILE A 373 17.59 6.17 -9.40
C ILE A 373 16.26 6.00 -8.68
N ASP A 374 15.90 4.75 -8.41
CA ASP A 374 14.70 4.35 -7.64
C ASP A 374 13.41 5.02 -8.17
N TYR A 375 13.33 5.24 -9.49
CA TYR A 375 12.37 6.18 -10.05
C TYR A 375 10.93 5.65 -10.10
N ILE A 376 10.72 4.37 -9.81
CA ILE A 376 9.42 3.78 -9.46
C ILE A 376 9.58 3.04 -8.12
N PHE A 377 9.06 3.61 -7.03
CA PHE A 377 9.34 3.10 -5.68
C PHE A 377 8.14 3.16 -4.74
N GLY A 378 8.24 2.42 -3.63
CA GLY A 378 7.21 2.34 -2.61
C GLY A 378 6.64 0.94 -2.38
N ASN A 379 5.48 0.88 -1.74
CA ASN A 379 4.85 -0.35 -1.28
C ASN A 379 3.34 -0.39 -1.59
N ALA A 380 2.95 0.11 -2.77
CA ALA A 380 1.65 -0.15 -3.36
C ALA A 380 1.52 -1.61 -3.84
N ALA A 381 0.28 -2.01 -4.15
CA ALA A 381 0.00 -3.10 -5.07
C ALA A 381 -0.28 -2.45 -6.43
N VAL A 382 0.74 -2.34 -7.28
CA VAL A 382 0.69 -1.51 -8.48
C VAL A 382 0.98 -2.32 -9.74
N ILE A 383 0.22 -2.04 -10.80
CA ILE A 383 0.46 -2.57 -12.15
C ILE A 383 0.70 -1.41 -13.11
N PHE A 384 1.79 -1.50 -13.87
CA PHE A 384 2.07 -0.70 -15.05
C PHE A 384 1.80 -1.56 -16.28
N GLN A 385 1.02 -1.07 -17.23
CA GLN A 385 0.61 -1.85 -18.40
C GLN A 385 0.71 -1.02 -19.69
N ALA A 386 1.37 -1.56 -20.72
CA ALA A 386 1.61 -0.83 -21.99
C ALA A 386 2.31 0.54 -21.80
N CYS A 387 3.11 0.69 -20.74
CA CYS A 387 3.83 1.92 -20.42
C CYS A 387 5.25 1.94 -21.05
N ASN A 388 5.77 3.12 -21.31
CA ASN A 388 7.19 3.33 -21.59
C ASN A 388 7.92 3.68 -20.28
N ILE A 389 8.94 2.92 -19.94
CA ILE A 389 9.72 3.05 -18.70
C ILE A 389 11.14 3.46 -19.11
N ILE A 390 11.47 4.74 -18.92
CA ILE A 390 12.56 5.42 -19.63
C ILE A 390 13.66 5.83 -18.65
N SER A 391 14.77 5.10 -18.65
CA SER A 391 15.96 5.47 -17.88
C SER A 391 16.69 6.64 -18.57
N ARG A 392 17.01 7.68 -17.78
CA ARG A 392 17.70 8.90 -18.19
C ARG A 392 19.17 8.86 -17.78
N MET A 393 20.01 9.73 -18.36
CA MET A 393 21.41 9.86 -17.94
C MET A 393 21.48 10.35 -16.47
N PRO A 394 22.17 9.62 -15.57
CA PRO A 394 22.35 10.01 -14.18
C PRO A 394 23.58 10.95 -14.04
N MET A 395 23.93 11.35 -12.81
CA MET A 395 25.18 12.11 -12.61
C MET A 395 26.42 11.22 -12.87
N PRO A 396 27.57 11.82 -13.25
CA PRO A 396 28.82 11.06 -13.40
C PRO A 396 29.15 10.21 -12.17
N GLY A 397 29.43 8.92 -12.40
CA GLY A 397 29.72 7.95 -11.33
C GLY A 397 28.49 7.34 -10.64
N GLN A 398 27.28 7.66 -11.09
CA GLN A 398 26.05 6.95 -10.71
C GLN A 398 25.66 5.88 -11.75
N PHE A 399 24.67 5.07 -11.38
CA PHE A 399 24.00 4.07 -12.22
C PHE A 399 22.51 4.42 -12.34
N THR A 400 21.76 3.73 -13.20
CA THR A 400 20.28 3.82 -13.19
C THR A 400 19.65 2.57 -12.56
N VAL A 401 18.53 2.74 -11.87
CA VAL A 401 17.75 1.61 -11.36
C VAL A 401 16.27 1.96 -11.35
N ILE A 402 15.46 1.09 -11.97
CA ILE A 402 14.05 1.36 -12.24
C ILE A 402 13.23 1.26 -10.95
N THR A 403 13.25 0.10 -10.28
CA THR A 403 12.39 -0.15 -9.12
C THR A 403 13.12 -0.22 -7.78
N ALA A 404 12.47 0.34 -6.75
CA ALA A 404 12.86 0.19 -5.36
C ALA A 404 11.64 -0.14 -4.50
N GLN A 405 11.24 -1.41 -4.49
CA GLN A 405 10.01 -1.86 -3.82
C GLN A 405 10.26 -2.17 -2.33
N SER A 406 9.37 -1.67 -1.46
CA SER A 406 9.55 -1.66 0.00
C SER A 406 8.56 -2.51 0.81
N ARG A 407 8.19 -3.70 0.32
CA ARG A 407 7.46 -4.68 1.13
C ARG A 407 8.32 -5.17 2.30
N GLU A 408 7.82 -4.98 3.52
CA GLU A 408 8.56 -5.25 4.77
C GLU A 408 8.18 -6.60 5.39
N THR A 409 6.99 -7.16 5.08
CA THR A 409 6.52 -8.44 5.64
C THR A 409 5.85 -9.35 4.58
N PRO A 410 5.88 -10.68 4.75
CA PRO A 410 5.37 -11.66 3.76
C PRO A 410 3.85 -11.84 3.77
N ASP A 411 3.13 -11.09 4.61
CA ASP A 411 1.66 -11.11 4.67
C ASP A 411 1.01 -9.92 3.95
N GLU A 412 1.81 -8.92 3.56
CA GLU A 412 1.39 -7.82 2.69
C GLU A 412 1.10 -8.31 1.26
N ASN A 413 0.04 -7.77 0.66
CA ASN A 413 -0.35 -8.03 -0.74
C ASN A 413 0.16 -6.94 -1.68
N THR A 414 1.40 -6.50 -1.49
CA THR A 414 2.03 -5.38 -2.20
C THR A 414 3.17 -5.87 -3.10
N GLY A 415 3.57 -5.02 -4.03
CA GLY A 415 4.55 -5.32 -5.08
C GLY A 415 4.34 -4.46 -6.33
N ILE A 416 5.35 -4.43 -7.18
CA ILE A 416 5.33 -3.75 -8.48
C ILE A 416 5.22 -4.79 -9.59
N SER A 417 4.22 -4.69 -10.45
CA SER A 417 4.09 -5.50 -11.66
C SER A 417 4.22 -4.60 -12.89
N ILE A 418 5.14 -4.94 -13.80
CA ILE A 418 5.39 -4.23 -15.05
C ILE A 418 5.06 -5.20 -16.18
N GLN A 419 3.92 -4.97 -16.84
CA GLN A 419 3.33 -5.91 -17.79
C GLN A 419 3.23 -5.29 -19.20
N ASN A 420 3.68 -5.99 -20.23
CA ASN A 420 3.61 -5.52 -21.62
C ASN A 420 4.17 -4.09 -21.81
N CYS A 421 5.21 -3.73 -21.05
CA CYS A 421 5.82 -2.40 -21.08
C CYS A 421 7.08 -2.39 -21.96
N SER A 422 7.54 -1.21 -22.35
CA SER A 422 8.82 -1.00 -23.02
C SER A 422 9.83 -0.41 -22.04
N ILE A 423 10.90 -1.15 -21.74
CA ILE A 423 12.01 -0.69 -20.90
C ILE A 423 13.10 -0.12 -21.80
N LEU A 424 13.27 1.20 -21.74
CA LEU A 424 14.02 2.00 -22.72
C LEU A 424 15.06 2.89 -22.02
N ALA A 425 16.10 3.27 -22.76
CA ALA A 425 17.00 4.35 -22.39
C ALA A 425 16.72 5.60 -23.23
N ALA A 426 16.82 6.79 -22.63
CA ALA A 426 16.91 8.02 -23.38
C ALA A 426 18.25 8.07 -24.16
N ASP A 427 18.27 8.73 -25.33
CA ASP A 427 19.42 8.76 -26.26
C ASP A 427 20.78 8.99 -25.59
N GLU A 428 20.86 9.92 -24.64
CA GLU A 428 22.09 10.23 -23.90
C GLU A 428 22.58 9.06 -23.03
N LEU A 429 21.67 8.34 -22.37
CA LEU A 429 22.01 7.14 -21.61
C LEU A 429 22.39 6.00 -22.57
N TYR A 430 21.63 5.80 -23.64
CA TYR A 430 21.91 4.74 -24.62
C TYR A 430 23.29 4.89 -25.26
N ALA A 431 23.67 6.12 -25.63
CA ALA A 431 25.00 6.43 -26.16
C ALA A 431 26.15 6.20 -25.15
N ASN A 432 25.86 6.11 -23.85
CA ASN A 432 26.84 5.92 -22.77
C ASN A 432 26.64 4.60 -22.00
N SER A 433 25.79 3.68 -22.47
CA SER A 433 25.40 2.44 -21.77
C SER A 433 26.60 1.55 -21.40
N SER A 434 27.65 1.54 -22.23
CA SER A 434 28.93 0.87 -21.96
C SER A 434 29.71 1.38 -20.73
N THR A 435 29.28 2.49 -20.12
CA THR A 435 29.91 3.13 -18.95
C THR A 435 28.95 3.42 -17.80
N VAL A 436 27.64 3.29 -18.02
CA VAL A 436 26.58 3.55 -17.03
C VAL A 436 25.72 2.30 -16.88
N GLU A 437 26.02 1.52 -15.86
CA GLU A 437 25.22 0.35 -15.48
C GLU A 437 23.74 0.75 -15.22
N SER A 438 22.82 -0.12 -15.62
CA SER A 438 21.38 0.10 -15.48
C SER A 438 20.67 -1.19 -15.06
N TYR A 439 19.78 -1.10 -14.07
CA TYR A 439 19.16 -2.27 -13.43
C TYR A 439 17.63 -2.19 -13.36
N LEU A 440 16.96 -3.34 -13.47
CA LEU A 440 15.52 -3.52 -13.33
C LEU A 440 15.01 -3.19 -11.92
N GLY A 441 15.83 -3.34 -10.89
CA GLY A 441 15.45 -2.98 -9.53
C GLY A 441 16.47 -3.35 -8.45
N ARG A 442 16.20 -2.88 -7.23
CA ARG A 442 16.96 -3.21 -6.00
C ARG A 442 16.07 -3.23 -4.74
N PRO A 443 16.37 -4.08 -3.75
CA PRO A 443 15.44 -4.35 -2.65
C PRO A 443 15.53 -3.29 -1.56
N TRP A 444 14.68 -2.26 -1.62
CA TRP A 444 14.61 -1.24 -0.56
C TRP A 444 14.28 -1.89 0.80
N ARG A 445 13.37 -2.88 0.83
CA ARG A 445 13.07 -3.69 2.04
C ARG A 445 13.16 -5.20 1.77
N ILE A 446 13.29 -5.99 2.84
CA ILE A 446 13.72 -7.41 2.76
C ILE A 446 12.75 -8.35 2.03
N TYR A 447 11.45 -8.04 1.93
CA TYR A 447 10.49 -8.84 1.15
C TYR A 447 10.17 -8.19 -0.20
N SER A 448 11.03 -7.31 -0.72
CA SER A 448 10.87 -6.56 -1.98
C SER A 448 10.28 -7.44 -3.09
N THR A 449 9.25 -6.96 -3.78
CA THR A 449 8.57 -7.73 -4.83
C THR A 449 8.36 -6.90 -6.08
N THR A 450 9.06 -7.27 -7.15
CA THR A 450 8.94 -6.65 -8.48
C THR A 450 8.89 -7.75 -9.52
N VAL A 451 8.00 -7.64 -10.49
CA VAL A 451 7.96 -8.55 -11.65
C VAL A 451 7.90 -7.80 -12.97
N TYR A 452 8.56 -8.35 -13.98
CA TYR A 452 8.48 -7.93 -15.38
C TYR A 452 7.88 -9.07 -16.21
N ILE A 453 6.75 -8.78 -16.85
CA ILE A 453 5.89 -9.76 -17.55
C ILE A 453 5.69 -9.27 -18.98
N GLU A 454 6.02 -10.11 -19.97
CA GLU A 454 5.80 -9.88 -21.41
C GLU A 454 6.29 -8.51 -21.91
N SER A 455 7.32 -7.97 -21.27
CA SER A 455 7.82 -6.62 -21.53
C SER A 455 9.01 -6.65 -22.48
N TYR A 456 9.14 -5.61 -23.31
CA TYR A 456 10.35 -5.37 -24.09
C TYR A 456 11.45 -4.82 -23.18
N ILE A 457 12.64 -5.42 -23.22
CA ILE A 457 13.82 -4.98 -22.47
C ILE A 457 14.96 -4.74 -23.45
N ASP A 458 15.41 -3.49 -23.53
CA ASP A 458 16.51 -3.06 -24.38
C ASP A 458 17.90 -3.34 -23.77
N ASP A 459 18.96 -3.29 -24.58
CA ASP A 459 20.29 -3.85 -24.25
C ASP A 459 21.15 -3.05 -23.25
N PHE A 460 20.70 -1.84 -22.88
CA PHE A 460 21.34 -1.03 -21.85
C PHE A 460 21.20 -1.61 -20.43
N ILE A 461 20.28 -2.55 -20.21
CA ILE A 461 20.11 -3.23 -18.92
C ILE A 461 21.26 -4.23 -18.70
N SER A 462 21.95 -4.08 -17.57
CA SER A 462 23.07 -4.94 -17.18
C SER A 462 22.67 -6.42 -17.19
N PRO A 463 23.52 -7.35 -17.67
CA PRO A 463 23.17 -8.78 -17.74
C PRO A 463 22.72 -9.39 -16.41
N SER A 464 23.20 -8.86 -15.26
CA SER A 464 22.75 -9.28 -13.93
C SER A 464 21.26 -9.00 -13.68
N GLY A 465 20.68 -8.04 -14.41
CA GLY A 465 19.30 -7.54 -14.33
C GLY A 465 19.03 -6.71 -13.08
N TRP A 466 19.49 -7.17 -11.93
CA TRP A 466 19.15 -6.65 -10.61
C TRP A 466 20.41 -6.27 -9.84
N THR A 467 20.29 -5.34 -8.89
CA THR A 467 21.39 -4.90 -8.03
C THR A 467 21.01 -4.86 -6.54
N GLN A 468 22.01 -4.92 -5.66
CA GLN A 468 21.82 -4.96 -4.22
C GLN A 468 21.45 -3.57 -3.67
N TRP A 469 20.93 -3.52 -2.45
CA TRP A 469 20.64 -2.23 -1.79
C TRP A 469 21.89 -1.65 -1.13
N SER A 470 22.39 -2.31 -0.08
CA SER A 470 23.62 -1.93 0.63
C SER A 470 24.33 -3.12 1.31
N ASN A 471 23.56 -4.16 1.68
CA ASN A 471 24.02 -5.44 2.22
C ASN A 471 23.32 -6.59 1.44
N ASP A 472 23.76 -7.84 1.65
CA ASP A 472 23.09 -9.07 1.17
C ASP A 472 21.74 -9.37 1.90
N GLU A 473 21.12 -8.38 2.52
CA GLU A 473 19.87 -8.54 3.27
C GLU A 473 18.67 -8.68 2.32
N GLY A 474 17.80 -9.65 2.59
CA GLY A 474 16.58 -9.87 1.82
C GLY A 474 16.76 -10.66 0.51
N LEU A 475 17.99 -11.00 0.09
CA LEU A 475 18.23 -11.69 -1.19
C LEU A 475 17.60 -13.11 -1.26
N ASP A 476 17.29 -13.69 -0.10
CA ASP A 476 16.60 -14.98 0.06
C ASP A 476 15.08 -14.87 0.27
N THR A 477 14.57 -13.66 0.54
CA THR A 477 13.18 -13.40 0.96
C THR A 477 12.43 -12.42 0.04
N LEU A 478 13.15 -11.69 -0.81
CA LEU A 478 12.58 -10.93 -1.94
C LEU A 478 11.97 -11.87 -2.99
N TYR A 479 11.19 -11.30 -3.90
CA TYR A 479 10.62 -11.98 -5.07
C TYR A 479 10.80 -11.13 -6.31
N TYR A 480 11.85 -11.41 -7.10
CA TYR A 480 12.12 -10.75 -8.37
C TYR A 480 11.88 -11.70 -9.53
N GLY A 481 10.83 -11.42 -10.31
CA GLY A 481 10.31 -12.30 -11.33
C GLY A 481 10.45 -11.75 -12.75
N GLU A 482 10.90 -12.59 -13.68
CA GLU A 482 10.85 -12.30 -15.12
C GLU A 482 10.02 -13.38 -15.84
N TYR A 483 9.04 -12.98 -16.66
CA TYR A 483 8.20 -13.90 -17.44
C TYR A 483 8.06 -13.44 -18.89
N SER A 484 8.49 -14.28 -19.84
CA SER A 484 8.25 -14.09 -21.28
C SER A 484 8.63 -12.71 -21.83
N ASN A 485 9.60 -12.03 -21.21
CA ASN A 485 10.16 -10.77 -21.67
C ASN A 485 10.97 -10.97 -22.95
N TYR A 486 10.97 -9.99 -23.83
CA TYR A 486 11.63 -10.03 -25.13
C TYR A 486 12.50 -8.78 -25.36
N GLY A 487 13.24 -8.75 -26.46
CA GLY A 487 14.24 -7.71 -26.70
C GLY A 487 15.65 -8.14 -26.26
N PRO A 488 16.69 -7.36 -26.61
CA PRO A 488 18.08 -7.79 -26.46
C PRO A 488 18.56 -7.83 -25.00
N GLY A 489 17.95 -7.07 -24.08
CA GLY A 489 18.24 -7.12 -22.64
C GLY A 489 17.48 -8.18 -21.84
N SER A 490 16.57 -8.95 -22.45
CA SER A 490 15.71 -9.90 -21.73
C SER A 490 16.35 -11.27 -21.43
N GLY A 491 17.59 -11.51 -21.86
CA GLY A 491 18.30 -12.77 -21.66
C GLY A 491 18.59 -13.08 -20.18
N THR A 492 18.11 -14.22 -19.68
CA THR A 492 18.17 -14.55 -18.24
C THR A 492 19.42 -15.32 -17.80
N ASP A 493 20.25 -15.81 -18.72
CA ASP A 493 21.34 -16.76 -18.44
C ASP A 493 22.46 -16.19 -17.54
N ASN A 494 22.62 -14.87 -17.48
CA ASN A 494 23.64 -14.16 -16.71
C ASN A 494 23.07 -13.32 -15.54
N ARG A 495 21.80 -13.56 -15.17
CA ARG A 495 21.13 -12.87 -14.07
C ARG A 495 21.73 -13.25 -12.72
N VAL A 496 21.41 -12.46 -11.69
CA VAL A 496 21.83 -12.72 -10.31
C VAL A 496 21.40 -14.11 -9.80
N ASN A 497 22.29 -14.79 -9.06
CA ASN A 497 22.05 -16.12 -8.49
C ASN A 497 21.35 -16.09 -7.11
N TRP A 498 20.50 -15.09 -6.86
CA TRP A 498 19.84 -14.92 -5.56
C TRP A 498 18.68 -15.90 -5.39
N PRO A 499 18.43 -16.49 -4.20
CA PRO A 499 17.32 -17.42 -4.01
C PRO A 499 15.94 -16.81 -4.27
N GLY A 500 15.77 -15.50 -4.08
CA GLY A 500 14.55 -14.74 -4.41
C GLY A 500 14.42 -14.30 -5.88
N TYR A 501 15.40 -14.58 -6.74
CA TYR A 501 15.30 -14.33 -8.18
C TYR A 501 14.66 -15.54 -8.90
N HIS A 502 13.74 -15.26 -9.81
CA HIS A 502 12.90 -16.27 -10.45
C HIS A 502 12.65 -15.98 -11.94
N VAL A 503 13.06 -16.91 -12.80
CA VAL A 503 12.44 -17.07 -14.13
C VAL A 503 11.07 -17.73 -13.89
N MET A 504 10.01 -16.95 -14.00
CA MET A 504 8.66 -17.34 -13.58
C MET A 504 7.99 -18.32 -14.56
N LYS A 505 7.01 -19.08 -14.08
CA LYS A 505 6.07 -19.83 -14.94
C LYS A 505 4.74 -19.09 -15.04
N TYR A 506 3.88 -19.52 -15.97
CA TYR A 506 2.56 -18.93 -16.20
C TYR A 506 1.75 -18.79 -14.90
N ASP A 507 1.65 -19.87 -14.10
CA ASP A 507 0.90 -19.88 -12.84
C ASP A 507 1.49 -18.98 -11.74
N ASP A 508 2.75 -18.58 -11.86
CA ASP A 508 3.43 -17.65 -10.94
C ASP A 508 3.16 -16.21 -11.40
N ALA A 509 3.42 -15.92 -12.67
CA ALA A 509 3.18 -14.63 -13.31
C ALA A 509 1.71 -14.21 -13.27
N TYR A 510 0.76 -15.16 -13.42
CA TYR A 510 -0.68 -14.87 -13.41
C TYR A 510 -1.15 -14.24 -12.09
N ASN A 511 -0.49 -14.50 -10.95
CA ASN A 511 -0.85 -13.89 -9.66
C ASN A 511 -0.52 -12.37 -9.60
N PHE A 512 0.24 -11.84 -10.57
CA PHE A 512 0.64 -10.44 -10.69
C PHE A 512 -0.12 -9.68 -11.80
N THR A 513 -1.17 -10.30 -12.36
CA THR A 513 -2.07 -9.71 -13.35
C THR A 513 -3.15 -8.84 -12.70
N VAL A 514 -3.86 -8.07 -13.53
CA VAL A 514 -4.93 -7.17 -13.09
C VAL A 514 -6.05 -7.90 -12.34
N SER A 515 -6.50 -9.07 -12.81
CA SER A 515 -7.55 -9.89 -12.18
C SER A 515 -7.21 -10.38 -10.77
N GLU A 516 -5.99 -10.87 -10.53
CA GLU A 516 -5.61 -11.50 -9.26
C GLU A 516 -4.93 -10.52 -8.29
N PHE A 517 -4.04 -9.64 -8.76
CA PHE A 517 -3.17 -8.84 -7.89
C PHE A 517 -3.87 -7.62 -7.31
N ILE A 518 -4.57 -6.86 -8.16
CA ILE A 518 -5.30 -5.63 -7.80
C ILE A 518 -6.83 -5.79 -7.88
N VAL A 519 -7.31 -6.97 -8.31
CA VAL A 519 -8.73 -7.31 -8.48
C VAL A 519 -9.45 -6.29 -9.39
N GLY A 520 -8.86 -6.05 -10.57
CA GLY A 520 -9.22 -4.96 -11.49
C GLY A 520 -10.69 -4.91 -11.86
N GLU A 521 -11.32 -6.04 -12.23
CA GLU A 521 -12.76 -6.12 -12.52
C GLU A 521 -13.66 -5.50 -11.42
N ALA A 522 -13.20 -5.42 -10.17
CA ALA A 522 -13.99 -4.84 -9.09
C ALA A 522 -14.05 -3.29 -9.11
N TRP A 523 -13.19 -2.62 -9.88
CA TRP A 523 -13.07 -1.15 -9.86
C TRP A 523 -12.60 -0.50 -11.16
N LEU A 524 -11.75 -1.12 -11.98
CA LEU A 524 -11.28 -0.56 -13.26
C LEU A 524 -12.40 -0.41 -14.30
N ASP A 525 -13.38 -1.32 -14.31
CA ASP A 525 -14.63 -1.20 -15.09
C ASP A 525 -15.41 0.11 -14.83
N SER A 526 -15.10 0.83 -13.74
CA SER A 526 -15.70 2.13 -13.38
C SER A 526 -14.89 3.36 -13.80
N THR A 527 -13.75 3.15 -14.45
CA THR A 527 -12.81 4.21 -14.87
C THR A 527 -12.90 4.51 -16.36
N ASP A 528 -13.50 3.60 -17.13
CA ASP A 528 -13.48 3.57 -18.61
C ASP A 528 -12.07 3.54 -19.24
N PHE A 529 -11.01 3.37 -18.44
CA PHE A 529 -9.64 3.19 -18.94
C PHE A 529 -9.44 1.74 -19.43
N PRO A 530 -8.74 1.53 -20.56
CA PRO A 530 -8.49 0.19 -21.08
C PRO A 530 -7.52 -0.57 -20.17
N TYR A 531 -7.77 -1.86 -19.97
CA TYR A 531 -6.88 -2.77 -19.26
C TYR A 531 -6.97 -4.19 -19.81
N ASP A 532 -5.85 -4.90 -19.79
CA ASP A 532 -5.79 -6.33 -20.06
C ASP A 532 -5.81 -7.07 -18.71
N ASP A 533 -6.80 -7.96 -18.53
CA ASP A 533 -7.14 -8.55 -17.23
C ASP A 533 -6.17 -9.66 -16.75
N GLY A 534 -5.44 -10.24 -17.69
CA GLY A 534 -4.56 -11.40 -17.48
C GLY A 534 -3.27 -11.30 -18.29
N ILE A 535 -2.58 -12.43 -18.41
CA ILE A 535 -1.58 -12.75 -19.45
C ILE A 535 -2.36 -13.34 -20.64
#